data_AF-A0A3B3W2C5-F1
#
_entry.id   AF-A0A3B3W2C5-F1
#
_cell.length_a   1.000
_cell.length_b   1.000
_cell.length_c   1.000
_cell.angle_alpha   90.00
_cell.angle_beta   90.00
_cell.angle_gamma   90.00
#
_symmetry.space_group_name_H-M   'P 1'
#
loop_
_entity.id
_entity.type
_entity.pdbx_description
1 polymer ?
#
loop_
_entity_poly.entity_id
_entity_poly.type
_entity_poly.pdbx_seq_one_letter_code
_entity_poly.pdbx_strand_id
1 'polypeptide(L)'
;MNGEKNEPHNKPNSFHTAFEFHTSKLLSLCPPQHGHQRRPFSVRSVAAKRKALRSSFPVLELPLLPIQRHVYEANLRNSRACQNKYTELQEKVRRGGGENAVIRHTQRNRKLLVRDRLRFLLDDDDFLELSPFAGMGLPYGDIPSAGCLTGIGRINGLWCVFIANDATVKGGTAYPITVKKQLRAQEVAIQNRLPCVYLVDSGGAFLPLQSEIFPDKNHGGRTFYNEAIMSAMKIPQVALVCGSCTAGGAYIPTMAEEAVMVHQIGTIFLGGPPLVKAATGEEVTPEDLGGARLHAEVSGCVDHFALEEKEAFDHTRNIISTLNLHLPEEEEEEEDTAKRKAAEQPLHSPEELLGLAPRSYSHTLDVKMIVSRLTDGSRFQEFKGRYGTTLVTGFAKIHGHLVGIVANNGALTYEAALKGSHFVQLCDQRDVPLLFLQNTAPAAALTLSAAETNSNRLKAQGSMMSAVACASVPKITVVIGGCHGGDSYAMCGRAFDPNFLFLWPNARVSLAAPGHADSLLPADTKQEEEKKLNEKLEEESSAFFSSGRMWDDGVILPQETRKVLRDALDIIKQQRHQLSTEKKQSVLLRM
;
A
#
# COMPACT_ATOMS: atom_id res chain seq x y z
N MET A 1 -46.11 -27.42 -56.87
CA MET A 1 -47.11 -26.37 -56.61
C MET A 1 -46.44 -25.38 -55.66
N ASN A 2 -45.57 -24.44 -56.08
CA ASN A 2 -45.78 -23.19 -56.86
C ASN A 2 -47.23 -22.68 -56.83
N GLY A 3 -47.55 -21.42 -56.52
CA GLY A 3 -46.75 -20.24 -56.19
C GLY A 3 -47.64 -18.99 -56.13
N GLU A 4 -47.05 -17.83 -55.78
CA GLU A 4 -47.30 -16.41 -56.21
C GLU A 4 -48.74 -15.88 -56.36
N LYS A 5 -49.14 -14.60 -56.20
CA LYS A 5 -48.60 -13.22 -56.05
C LYS A 5 -49.88 -12.32 -55.86
N ASN A 6 -49.90 -11.14 -55.24
CA ASN A 6 -49.48 -9.84 -55.83
C ASN A 6 -49.73 -8.65 -54.86
N GLU A 7 -48.85 -7.66 -55.01
CA GLU A 7 -48.72 -6.27 -54.48
C GLU A 7 -49.73 -5.25 -55.13
N PRO A 8 -49.63 -3.88 -55.07
CA PRO A 8 -48.56 -2.93 -54.57
C PRO A 8 -49.03 -1.63 -53.82
N HIS A 9 -48.09 -0.86 -53.21
CA HIS A 9 -47.69 0.51 -53.63
C HIS A 9 -46.88 1.37 -52.58
N ASN A 10 -45.69 1.81 -53.03
CA ASN A 10 -45.06 3.16 -52.97
C ASN A 10 -44.47 3.82 -51.69
N LYS A 11 -43.12 3.81 -51.64
CA LYS A 11 -42.12 4.93 -51.54
C LYS A 11 -41.87 5.75 -50.24
N PRO A 12 -40.66 6.36 -50.08
CA PRO A 12 -39.89 6.40 -48.82
C PRO A 12 -39.57 7.83 -48.31
N ASN A 13 -38.95 7.96 -47.14
CA ASN A 13 -38.18 9.14 -46.76
C ASN A 13 -36.91 8.79 -45.97
N SER A 14 -35.79 9.33 -46.46
CA SER A 14 -34.44 9.32 -45.91
C SER A 14 -34.14 10.63 -45.19
N PHE A 15 -33.45 10.61 -44.04
CA PHE A 15 -32.73 11.78 -43.54
C PHE A 15 -31.39 11.37 -42.91
N HIS A 16 -30.32 11.57 -43.69
CA HIS A 16 -28.97 11.81 -43.21
C HIS A 16 -28.91 13.21 -42.59
N THR A 17 -28.25 13.36 -41.44
CA THR A 17 -27.85 14.67 -40.91
C THR A 17 -26.32 14.73 -40.89
N ALA A 18 -25.77 15.52 -41.80
CA ALA A 18 -24.39 16.00 -41.77
C ALA A 18 -24.38 17.38 -41.10
N PHE A 19 -23.45 17.61 -40.18
CA PHE A 19 -23.14 18.95 -39.67
C PHE A 19 -21.80 19.39 -40.27
N GLU A 20 -21.87 20.38 -41.15
CA GLU A 20 -20.74 21.06 -41.78
C GLU A 20 -20.01 21.97 -40.77
N PHE A 21 -18.67 21.93 -40.81
CA PHE A 21 -17.79 22.90 -40.18
C PHE A 21 -17.66 24.15 -41.07
N HIS A 22 -18.11 25.29 -40.56
CA HIS A 22 -17.87 26.60 -41.19
C HIS A 22 -16.44 27.07 -40.93
N THR A 23 -15.67 27.23 -42.00
CA THR A 23 -14.38 27.92 -42.02
C THR A 23 -14.62 29.40 -42.28
N SER A 24 -14.07 30.28 -41.43
CA SER A 24 -13.93 31.69 -41.77
C SER A 24 -12.50 32.15 -41.50
N LYS A 25 -11.90 32.69 -42.56
CA LYS A 25 -10.58 33.31 -42.61
C LYS A 25 -10.62 34.68 -41.91
N LEU A 26 -9.63 34.95 -41.06
CA LEU A 26 -9.21 36.32 -40.76
C LEU A 26 -7.68 36.39 -40.83
N LEU A 27 -7.22 37.13 -41.83
CA LEU A 27 -5.84 37.42 -42.17
C LEU A 27 -5.34 38.63 -41.37
N SER A 28 -4.06 38.56 -41.01
CA SER A 28 -3.10 39.68 -40.97
C SER A 28 -3.30 40.77 -39.92
N LEU A 29 -2.35 40.86 -38.97
CA LEU A 29 -1.47 42.02 -38.80
C LEU A 29 -0.36 41.68 -37.77
N CYS A 30 0.89 41.62 -38.24
CA CYS A 30 2.12 41.54 -37.44
C CYS A 30 2.94 42.82 -37.66
N PRO A 31 3.54 43.43 -36.63
CA PRO A 31 4.68 44.33 -36.78
C PRO A 31 6.02 43.63 -36.40
N PRO A 32 7.17 44.20 -36.80
CA PRO A 32 8.37 43.44 -37.13
C PRO A 32 9.32 43.15 -35.95
N GLN A 33 10.19 42.18 -36.22
CA GLN A 33 11.28 41.70 -35.38
C GLN A 33 12.29 42.79 -35.00
N HIS A 34 12.66 42.83 -33.71
CA HIS A 34 13.94 43.36 -33.27
C HIS A 34 14.77 42.22 -32.69
N GLY A 35 15.87 41.93 -33.37
CA GLY A 35 16.85 40.94 -32.97
C GLY A 35 17.60 41.38 -31.72
N HIS A 36 17.49 40.57 -30.67
CA HIS A 36 18.48 40.53 -29.61
C HIS A 36 19.01 39.11 -29.49
N GLN A 37 20.25 38.91 -29.96
CA GLN A 37 21.09 37.78 -29.59
C GLN A 37 21.19 37.74 -28.05
N ARG A 38 20.39 36.90 -27.40
CA ARG A 38 20.60 36.56 -26.00
C ARG A 38 21.64 35.45 -25.94
N ARG A 39 22.84 35.81 -25.48
CA ARG A 39 23.87 34.88 -25.01
C ARG A 39 23.23 33.90 -24.01
N PRO A 40 23.63 32.61 -23.98
CA PRO A 40 23.12 31.70 -22.98
C PRO A 40 23.66 32.15 -21.62
N PHE A 41 22.79 32.74 -20.80
CA PHE A 41 23.07 32.85 -19.38
C PHE A 41 23.08 31.43 -18.83
N SER A 42 24.26 30.96 -18.47
CA SER A 42 24.44 29.83 -17.56
C SER A 42 23.67 30.15 -16.29
N VAL A 43 22.49 29.56 -16.13
CA VAL A 43 21.77 29.53 -14.86
C VAL A 43 22.52 28.53 -14.00
N ARG A 44 23.59 28.99 -13.32
CA ARG A 44 24.03 28.31 -12.10
C ARG A 44 22.86 28.39 -11.12
N SER A 45 22.15 27.29 -10.93
CA SER A 45 21.14 27.17 -9.90
C SER A 45 21.83 27.27 -8.54
N VAL A 46 21.88 28.48 -7.99
CA VAL A 46 22.20 28.65 -6.57
C VAL A 46 20.97 28.16 -5.82
N ALA A 47 20.96 26.88 -5.44
CA ALA A 47 20.00 26.35 -4.50
C ALA A 47 20.19 27.10 -3.18
N ALA A 48 19.38 28.14 -2.96
CA ALA A 48 19.41 28.90 -1.73
C ALA A 48 18.98 27.98 -0.57
N LYS A 49 19.95 27.54 0.24
CA LYS A 49 19.77 26.72 1.44
C LYS A 49 18.66 27.31 2.32
N ARG A 50 17.44 26.73 2.26
CA ARG A 50 16.35 27.09 3.18
C ARG A 50 16.70 26.55 4.57
N LYS A 51 17.25 27.41 5.44
CA LYS A 51 17.38 27.09 6.87
C LYS A 51 15.99 26.75 7.42
N ALA A 52 15.81 25.52 7.90
CA ALA A 52 14.58 25.11 8.55
C ALA A 52 14.31 26.01 9.77
N LEU A 53 13.05 26.40 9.95
CA LEU A 53 12.63 27.16 11.13
C LEU A 53 12.89 26.33 12.38
N ARG A 54 13.46 26.96 13.42
CA ARG A 54 13.62 26.32 14.73
C ARG A 54 12.23 26.08 15.32
N SER A 55 11.89 24.82 15.59
CA SER A 55 10.63 24.43 16.21
C SER A 55 10.82 24.26 17.72
N SER A 56 10.19 25.11 18.54
CA SER A 56 10.11 24.95 20.00
C SER A 56 8.76 24.36 20.39
N PHE A 57 8.45 23.17 19.87
CA PHE A 57 7.21 22.48 20.25
C PHE A 57 7.25 22.10 21.75
N PRO A 58 6.15 22.29 22.48
CA PRO A 58 6.11 21.97 23.91
C PRO A 58 6.24 20.47 24.13
N VAL A 59 6.89 20.11 25.23
CA VAL A 59 7.10 18.71 25.64
C VAL A 59 5.81 18.19 26.28
N LEU A 60 5.40 16.97 25.91
CA LEU A 60 4.33 16.24 26.57
C LEU A 60 4.88 15.48 27.77
N GLU A 61 4.91 16.13 28.93
CA GLU A 61 5.25 15.49 30.20
C GLU A 61 4.03 14.73 30.74
N LEU A 62 3.81 13.51 30.24
CA LEU A 62 2.68 12.67 30.60
C LEU A 62 3.19 11.35 31.22
N PRO A 63 3.58 11.38 32.52
CA PRO A 63 3.93 10.16 33.25
C PRO A 63 2.68 9.34 33.55
N LEU A 64 2.86 8.03 33.67
CA LEU A 64 1.77 7.14 34.08
C LEU A 64 1.38 7.43 35.53
N LEU A 65 0.14 7.89 35.75
CA LEU A 65 -0.36 8.22 37.09
C LEU A 65 -0.74 6.93 37.85
N PRO A 66 -0.63 6.90 39.20
CA PRO A 66 -1.00 5.73 40.00
C PRO A 66 -2.43 5.24 39.74
N ILE A 67 -3.38 6.15 39.50
CA ILE A 67 -4.78 5.82 39.19
C ILE A 67 -4.93 5.10 37.84
N GLN A 68 -4.02 5.32 36.90
CA GLN A 68 -4.06 4.71 35.55
C GLN A 68 -3.38 3.33 35.51
N ARG A 69 -2.65 2.95 36.57
CA ARG A 69 -1.83 1.74 36.61
C ARG A 69 -2.64 0.46 36.40
N HIS A 70 -3.83 0.37 36.99
CA HIS A 70 -4.68 -0.82 36.83
C HIS A 70 -5.15 -1.02 35.37
N VAL A 71 -5.48 0.06 34.67
CA VAL A 71 -5.84 0.03 33.23
C VAL A 71 -4.63 -0.37 32.41
N TYR A 72 -3.48 0.23 32.68
CA TYR A 72 -2.23 -0.05 31.98
C TYR A 72 -1.81 -1.53 32.13
N GLU A 73 -1.88 -2.10 33.34
CA GLU A 73 -1.55 -3.50 33.61
C GLU A 73 -2.55 -4.47 32.95
N ALA A 74 -3.83 -4.10 32.84
CA ALA A 74 -4.82 -4.87 32.11
C ALA A 74 -4.57 -4.86 30.59
N ASN A 75 -4.24 -3.69 30.05
CA ASN A 75 -3.86 -3.52 28.64
C ASN A 75 -2.58 -4.30 28.31
N LEU A 76 -1.55 -4.21 29.16
CA LEU A 76 -0.28 -4.91 28.98
C LEU A 76 -0.46 -6.44 28.92
N ARG A 77 -1.32 -7.01 29.78
CA ARG A 77 -1.66 -8.45 29.73
C ARG A 77 -2.32 -8.83 28.41
N ASN A 78 -3.23 -7.99 27.90
CA ASN A 78 -3.87 -8.20 26.60
C ASN A 78 -2.85 -8.12 25.45
N SER A 79 -2.00 -7.09 25.45
CA SER A 79 -0.97 -6.89 24.43
C SER A 79 0.01 -8.06 24.37
N ARG A 80 0.40 -8.63 25.52
CA ARG A 80 1.22 -9.86 25.58
C ARG A 80 0.51 -11.05 24.94
N ALA A 81 -0.79 -11.23 25.20
CA ALA A 81 -1.57 -12.30 24.57
C ALA A 81 -1.67 -12.10 23.04
N CYS A 82 -1.91 -10.88 22.58
CA CYS A 82 -1.93 -10.56 21.15
C CYS A 82 -0.54 -10.73 20.50
N GLN A 83 0.54 -10.43 21.21
CA GLN A 83 1.92 -10.64 20.76
C GLN A 83 2.23 -12.13 20.58
N ASN A 84 1.77 -13.00 21.48
CA ASN A 84 1.91 -14.45 21.29
C ASN A 84 1.23 -14.92 20.00
N LYS A 85 -0.01 -14.47 19.76
CA LYS A 85 -0.75 -14.78 18.51
C LYS A 85 -0.04 -14.22 17.27
N TYR A 86 0.53 -13.02 17.37
CA TYR A 86 1.35 -12.43 16.31
C TYR A 86 2.55 -13.33 15.98
N THR A 87 3.31 -13.75 16.98
CA THR A 87 4.48 -14.64 16.81
C THR A 87 4.09 -16.00 16.22
N GLU A 88 2.99 -16.60 16.68
CA GLU A 88 2.48 -17.88 16.14
C GLU A 88 2.15 -17.78 14.64
N LEU A 89 1.45 -16.72 14.24
CA LEU A 89 1.12 -16.48 12.83
C LEU A 89 2.36 -16.16 12.01
N GLN A 90 3.31 -15.39 12.57
CA GLN A 90 4.56 -15.06 11.89
C GLN A 90 5.39 -16.32 11.61
N GLU A 91 5.49 -17.24 12.58
CA GLU A 91 6.15 -18.53 12.38
C GLU A 91 5.45 -19.38 11.32
N LYS A 92 4.12 -19.40 11.30
CA LYS A 92 3.36 -20.10 10.28
C LYS A 92 3.60 -19.53 8.89
N VAL A 93 3.63 -18.20 8.77
CA VAL A 93 3.92 -17.51 7.51
C VAL A 93 5.35 -17.78 7.03
N ARG A 94 6.33 -17.73 7.93
CA ARG A 94 7.75 -17.94 7.61
C ARG A 94 8.05 -19.33 7.07
N ARG A 95 7.22 -20.34 7.40
CA ARG A 95 7.34 -21.70 6.86
C ARG A 95 6.93 -21.83 5.40
N GLY A 96 6.32 -20.81 4.80
CA GLY A 96 5.89 -20.83 3.40
C GLY A 96 5.02 -22.04 3.07
N GLY A 97 5.38 -22.80 2.05
CA GLY A 97 4.70 -24.04 1.65
C GLY A 97 4.90 -25.25 2.56
N GLY A 98 5.67 -25.11 3.65
CA GLY A 98 6.05 -26.20 4.54
C GLY A 98 7.31 -26.96 4.07
N GLU A 99 7.83 -27.80 4.96
CA GLU A 99 9.14 -28.45 4.81
C GLU A 99 9.29 -29.25 3.51
N ASN A 100 8.27 -30.04 3.14
CA ASN A 100 8.29 -30.82 1.90
C ASN A 100 8.37 -29.94 0.64
N ALA A 101 7.72 -28.77 0.65
CA ALA A 101 7.77 -27.83 -0.46
C ALA A 101 9.13 -27.12 -0.53
N VAL A 102 9.68 -26.74 0.63
CA VAL A 102 11.03 -26.17 0.75
C VAL A 102 12.09 -27.14 0.24
N ILE A 103 12.07 -28.40 0.66
CA ILE A 103 13.00 -29.44 0.20
C ILE A 103 12.91 -29.63 -1.31
N ARG A 104 11.69 -29.67 -1.85
CA ARG A 104 11.49 -29.77 -3.31
C ARG A 104 12.06 -28.56 -4.04
N HIS A 105 11.86 -27.35 -3.51
CA HIS A 105 12.35 -26.11 -4.11
C HIS A 105 13.88 -26.03 -4.09
N THR A 106 14.50 -26.32 -2.95
CA THR A 106 15.95 -26.15 -2.77
C THR A 106 16.77 -27.33 -3.26
N GLN A 107 16.36 -28.57 -2.97
CA GLN A 107 17.17 -29.76 -3.29
C GLN A 107 16.88 -30.31 -4.69
N ARG A 108 15.60 -30.37 -5.08
CA ARG A 108 15.20 -30.93 -6.38
C ARG A 108 15.29 -29.89 -7.49
N ASN A 109 14.73 -28.70 -7.26
CA ASN A 109 14.72 -27.63 -8.28
C ASN A 109 15.97 -26.75 -8.23
N ARG A 110 16.81 -26.88 -7.19
CA ARG A 110 18.07 -26.12 -7.02
C ARG A 110 17.89 -24.60 -7.08
N LYS A 111 16.81 -24.11 -6.49
CA LYS A 111 16.46 -22.68 -6.42
C LYS A 111 16.63 -22.13 -5.01
N LEU A 112 17.03 -20.86 -4.91
CA LEU A 112 17.02 -20.11 -3.66
C LEU A 112 15.59 -19.84 -3.18
N LEU A 113 15.41 -19.77 -1.87
CA LEU A 113 14.13 -19.35 -1.27
C LEU A 113 13.92 -17.86 -1.50
N VAL A 114 12.66 -17.44 -1.60
CA VAL A 114 12.29 -16.05 -1.86
C VAL A 114 12.91 -15.05 -0.88
N ARG A 115 12.99 -15.38 0.41
CA ARG A 115 13.63 -14.52 1.42
C ARG A 115 15.15 -14.44 1.25
N ASP A 116 15.79 -15.54 0.83
CA ASP A 116 17.23 -15.53 0.51
C ASP A 116 17.50 -14.69 -0.74
N ARG A 117 16.64 -14.77 -1.78
CA ARG A 117 16.73 -13.92 -2.98
C ARG A 117 16.69 -12.44 -2.60
N LEU A 118 15.76 -12.04 -1.73
CA LEU A 118 15.66 -10.66 -1.25
C LEU A 118 16.92 -10.23 -0.49
N ARG A 119 17.48 -11.08 0.38
CA ARG A 119 18.74 -10.79 1.10
C ARG A 119 19.91 -10.53 0.15
N PHE A 120 19.99 -11.23 -0.98
CA PHE A 120 21.05 -10.98 -1.96
C PHE A 120 20.80 -9.74 -2.81
N LEU A 121 19.54 -9.38 -3.04
CA LEU A 121 19.17 -8.27 -3.91
C LEU A 121 19.19 -6.92 -3.19
N LEU A 122 18.68 -6.86 -1.96
CA LEU A 122 18.57 -5.63 -1.18
C LEU A 122 19.90 -5.22 -0.55
N ASP A 123 20.08 -3.93 -0.30
CA ASP A 123 21.28 -3.39 0.36
C ASP A 123 21.34 -3.78 1.85
N ASP A 124 20.17 -3.84 2.49
CA ASP A 124 19.99 -4.13 3.91
C ASP A 124 19.03 -5.32 4.10
N ASP A 125 19.27 -6.11 5.15
CA ASP A 125 18.34 -7.17 5.59
C ASP A 125 17.00 -6.61 6.10
N ASP A 126 16.99 -5.34 6.52
CA ASP A 126 15.82 -4.65 7.06
C ASP A 126 15.04 -3.97 5.93
N PHE A 127 13.80 -4.37 5.73
CA PHE A 127 12.89 -3.80 4.74
C PHE A 127 11.46 -3.73 5.29
N LEU A 128 10.65 -2.84 4.73
CA LEU A 128 9.24 -2.74 5.11
C LEU A 128 8.42 -3.81 4.38
N GLU A 129 8.20 -4.96 5.02
CA GLU A 129 7.32 -6.02 4.49
C GLU A 129 5.84 -5.56 4.54
N LEU A 130 5.12 -5.71 3.43
CA LEU A 130 3.71 -5.36 3.31
C LEU A 130 2.83 -6.61 3.38
N SER A 131 1.82 -6.53 4.23
CA SER A 131 0.78 -7.54 4.46
C SER A 131 1.32 -8.97 4.61
N PRO A 132 2.19 -9.22 5.61
CA PRO A 132 2.77 -10.55 5.83
C PRO A 132 1.71 -11.62 6.13
N PHE A 133 0.60 -11.25 6.79
CA PHE A 133 -0.48 -12.17 7.14
C PHE A 133 -1.55 -12.34 6.07
N ALA A 134 -1.37 -11.77 4.88
CA ALA A 134 -2.30 -11.98 3.77
C ALA A 134 -2.48 -13.47 3.48
N GLY A 135 -3.73 -13.89 3.23
CA GLY A 135 -4.05 -15.28 2.90
C GLY A 135 -4.27 -16.20 4.10
N MET A 136 -4.19 -15.68 5.33
CA MET A 136 -4.49 -16.43 6.56
C MET A 136 -6.00 -16.40 6.88
N GLY A 137 -6.56 -17.54 7.29
CA GLY A 137 -7.95 -17.64 7.75
C GLY A 137 -8.99 -17.41 6.64
N LEU A 138 -8.67 -17.83 5.40
CA LEU A 138 -9.56 -17.71 4.25
C LEU A 138 -10.42 -18.98 4.06
N PRO A 139 -11.63 -18.87 3.48
CA PRO A 139 -12.53 -20.02 3.30
C PRO A 139 -11.94 -21.17 2.46
N TYR A 140 -11.06 -20.85 1.50
CA TYR A 140 -10.38 -21.83 0.65
C TYR A 140 -9.05 -22.34 1.23
N GLY A 141 -8.81 -22.08 2.52
CA GLY A 141 -7.61 -22.49 3.25
C GLY A 141 -6.51 -21.43 3.25
N ASP A 142 -5.50 -21.68 4.09
CA ASP A 142 -4.39 -20.74 4.27
C ASP A 142 -3.44 -20.74 3.07
N ILE A 143 -3.13 -19.53 2.60
CA ILE A 143 -2.12 -19.23 1.61
C ILE A 143 -1.13 -18.26 2.27
N PRO A 144 -0.11 -18.75 3.01
CA PRO A 144 0.86 -17.92 3.71
C PRO A 144 1.42 -16.79 2.84
N SER A 145 1.43 -15.55 3.36
CA SER A 145 1.80 -14.33 2.63
C SER A 145 1.06 -14.14 1.29
N ALA A 146 -0.08 -14.78 1.07
CA ALA A 146 -0.73 -14.88 -0.24
C ALA A 146 0.18 -15.43 -1.36
N GLY A 147 1.17 -16.27 -1.02
CA GLY A 147 2.09 -16.88 -1.98
C GLY A 147 3.08 -15.90 -2.62
N CYS A 148 3.20 -14.68 -2.07
CA CYS A 148 4.17 -13.69 -2.51
C CYS A 148 4.62 -12.77 -1.37
N LEU A 149 5.89 -12.41 -1.35
CA LEU A 149 6.43 -11.38 -0.49
C LEU A 149 6.36 -10.07 -1.25
N THR A 150 5.79 -9.06 -0.63
CA THR A 150 5.74 -7.70 -1.16
C THR A 150 6.30 -6.76 -0.10
N GLY A 151 7.03 -5.74 -0.51
CA GLY A 151 7.63 -4.82 0.45
C GLY A 151 8.42 -3.73 -0.23
N ILE A 152 9.08 -2.92 0.59
CA ILE A 152 9.90 -1.81 0.14
C ILE A 152 11.26 -1.93 0.81
N GLY A 153 12.30 -2.04 -0.01
CA GLY A 153 13.68 -2.17 0.43
C GLY A 153 14.61 -1.32 -0.44
N ARG A 154 15.84 -1.14 0.00
CA ARG A 154 16.84 -0.37 -0.76
C ARG A 154 17.58 -1.27 -1.73
N ILE A 155 17.77 -0.78 -2.96
CA ILE A 155 18.65 -1.38 -3.96
C ILE A 155 19.51 -0.25 -4.52
N ASN A 156 20.83 -0.33 -4.31
CA ASN A 156 21.77 0.75 -4.64
C ASN A 156 21.34 2.13 -4.09
N GLY A 157 20.88 2.15 -2.84
CA GLY A 157 20.45 3.36 -2.13
C GLY A 157 19.02 3.83 -2.46
N LEU A 158 18.39 3.30 -3.50
CA LEU A 158 17.03 3.66 -3.92
C LEU A 158 15.99 2.76 -3.24
N TRP A 159 14.93 3.36 -2.69
CA TRP A 159 13.76 2.62 -2.24
C TRP A 159 13.01 2.07 -3.46
N CYS A 160 12.89 0.75 -3.53
CA CYS A 160 12.18 0.03 -4.57
C CYS A 160 11.05 -0.81 -3.95
N VAL A 161 9.90 -0.85 -4.62
CA VAL A 161 8.88 -1.85 -4.31
C VAL A 161 9.33 -3.16 -4.93
N PHE A 162 9.35 -4.24 -4.15
CA PHE A 162 9.55 -5.57 -4.69
C PHE A 162 8.26 -6.40 -4.58
N ILE A 163 8.05 -7.26 -5.59
CA ILE A 163 6.98 -8.26 -5.61
C ILE A 163 7.63 -9.59 -5.97
N ALA A 164 7.77 -10.47 -4.98
CA ALA A 164 8.54 -11.70 -5.10
C ALA A 164 7.67 -12.93 -4.83
N ASN A 165 7.53 -13.82 -5.82
CA ASN A 165 6.73 -15.03 -5.65
C ASN A 165 7.41 -16.03 -4.70
N ASP A 166 6.61 -16.65 -3.83
CA ASP A 166 7.04 -17.81 -3.05
C ASP A 166 6.56 -19.09 -3.74
N ALA A 167 7.42 -19.68 -4.57
CA ALA A 167 7.13 -20.92 -5.28
C ALA A 167 6.91 -22.13 -4.35
N THR A 168 7.29 -22.04 -3.07
CA THR A 168 7.00 -23.10 -2.11
C THR A 168 5.52 -23.14 -1.76
N VAL A 169 4.85 -21.98 -1.71
CA VAL A 169 3.43 -21.87 -1.40
C VAL A 169 2.60 -22.23 -2.63
N LYS A 170 2.06 -23.45 -2.65
CA LYS A 170 1.19 -23.95 -3.74
C LYS A 170 1.82 -23.81 -5.13
N GLY A 171 3.14 -23.92 -5.25
CA GLY A 171 3.84 -23.76 -6.53
C GLY A 171 3.91 -22.32 -7.03
N GLY A 172 3.72 -21.31 -6.16
CA GLY A 172 3.67 -19.90 -6.53
C GLY A 172 2.41 -19.53 -7.33
N THR A 173 1.36 -20.35 -7.27
CA THR A 173 0.12 -20.10 -8.00
C THR A 173 -0.63 -18.90 -7.42
N ALA A 174 -1.16 -18.06 -8.29
CA ALA A 174 -1.92 -16.88 -7.90
C ALA A 174 -3.33 -17.27 -7.45
N TYR A 175 -3.67 -16.94 -6.22
CA TYR A 175 -5.02 -16.97 -5.65
C TYR A 175 -5.67 -15.58 -5.73
N PRO A 176 -6.98 -15.43 -5.48
CA PRO A 176 -7.62 -14.11 -5.46
C PRO A 176 -6.91 -13.13 -4.51
N ILE A 177 -6.48 -13.63 -3.34
CA ILE A 177 -5.72 -12.83 -2.37
C ILE A 177 -4.31 -12.45 -2.86
N THR A 178 -3.68 -13.30 -3.69
CA THR A 178 -2.38 -13.00 -4.31
C THR A 178 -2.50 -11.82 -5.25
N VAL A 179 -3.52 -11.84 -6.14
CA VAL A 179 -3.77 -10.73 -7.06
C VAL A 179 -4.04 -9.44 -6.28
N LYS A 180 -4.91 -9.49 -5.26
CA LYS A 180 -5.19 -8.34 -4.40
C LYS A 180 -3.92 -7.76 -3.75
N LYS A 181 -3.02 -8.63 -3.26
CA LYS A 181 -1.74 -8.22 -2.65
C LYS A 181 -0.79 -7.59 -3.68
N GLN A 182 -0.66 -8.18 -4.86
CA GLN A 182 0.16 -7.62 -5.95
C GLN A 182 -0.33 -6.25 -6.41
N LEU A 183 -1.64 -6.09 -6.59
CA LEU A 183 -2.25 -4.80 -6.96
C LEU A 183 -2.03 -3.73 -5.89
N ARG A 184 -2.08 -4.11 -4.60
CA ARG A 184 -1.73 -3.17 -3.52
C ARG A 184 -0.25 -2.77 -3.59
N ALA A 185 0.67 -3.69 -3.81
CA ALA A 185 2.08 -3.32 -3.95
C ALA A 185 2.31 -2.33 -5.11
N GLN A 186 1.65 -2.53 -6.26
CA GLN A 186 1.68 -1.58 -7.37
C GLN A 186 1.01 -0.24 -7.03
N GLU A 187 -0.10 -0.25 -6.28
CA GLU A 187 -0.74 0.98 -5.81
C GLU A 187 0.21 1.80 -4.91
N VAL A 188 0.92 1.14 -4.00
CA VAL A 188 1.96 1.76 -3.16
C VAL A 188 3.10 2.30 -4.02
N ALA A 189 3.51 1.57 -5.06
CA ALA A 189 4.51 2.05 -6.01
C ALA A 189 4.04 3.30 -6.77
N ILE A 190 2.77 3.35 -7.22
CA ILE A 190 2.18 4.50 -7.92
C ILE A 190 2.09 5.71 -6.98
N GLN A 191 1.51 5.53 -5.79
CA GLN A 191 1.30 6.59 -4.80
C GLN A 191 2.62 7.18 -4.31
N ASN A 192 3.68 6.35 -4.25
CA ASN A 192 5.00 6.75 -3.77
C ASN A 192 6.04 6.93 -4.88
N ARG A 193 5.63 6.77 -6.14
CA ARG A 193 6.46 6.78 -7.36
C ARG A 193 7.73 5.90 -7.24
N LEU A 194 7.64 4.72 -6.67
CA LEU A 194 8.80 3.85 -6.40
C LEU A 194 9.06 2.92 -7.59
N PRO A 195 10.33 2.73 -8.03
CA PRO A 195 10.66 1.69 -9.00
C PRO A 195 10.17 0.31 -8.53
N CYS A 196 9.68 -0.50 -9.45
CA CYS A 196 9.16 -1.83 -9.18
C CYS A 196 10.16 -2.91 -9.61
N VAL A 197 10.43 -3.87 -8.74
CA VAL A 197 11.24 -5.06 -9.04
C VAL A 197 10.42 -6.32 -8.82
N TYR A 198 10.17 -7.06 -9.90
CA TYR A 198 9.39 -8.30 -9.89
C TYR A 198 10.30 -9.52 -9.85
N LEU A 199 10.26 -10.32 -8.79
CA LEU A 199 10.96 -11.61 -8.73
C LEU A 199 9.96 -12.72 -9.05
N VAL A 200 9.98 -13.17 -10.30
CA VAL A 200 8.95 -14.02 -10.89
C VAL A 200 9.33 -15.51 -10.76
N ASP A 201 8.47 -16.26 -10.08
CA ASP A 201 8.56 -17.72 -9.93
C ASP A 201 7.15 -18.27 -9.61
N SER A 202 6.29 -18.29 -10.63
CA SER A 202 4.86 -18.58 -10.49
C SER A 202 4.38 -19.67 -11.45
N GLY A 203 3.67 -20.65 -10.90
CA GLY A 203 2.99 -21.71 -11.66
C GLY A 203 1.74 -21.25 -12.44
N GLY A 204 1.37 -19.96 -12.43
CA GLY A 204 0.17 -19.43 -13.08
C GLY A 204 -0.99 -19.20 -12.10
N ALA A 205 -2.23 -19.17 -12.60
CA ALA A 205 -3.42 -18.94 -11.78
C ALA A 205 -3.98 -20.22 -11.16
N PHE A 206 -4.56 -20.12 -9.96
CA PHE A 206 -5.28 -21.23 -9.35
C PHE A 206 -6.63 -21.46 -10.05
N LEU A 207 -6.66 -22.39 -11.00
CA LEU A 207 -7.79 -22.64 -11.90
C LEU A 207 -9.16 -22.79 -11.21
N PRO A 208 -9.31 -23.46 -10.05
CA PRO A 208 -10.61 -23.59 -9.41
C PRO A 208 -11.25 -22.26 -8.99
N LEU A 209 -10.47 -21.19 -8.79
CA LEU A 209 -10.95 -19.85 -8.44
C LEU A 209 -10.77 -18.84 -9.57
N GLN A 210 -10.66 -19.30 -10.83
CA GLN A 210 -10.36 -18.44 -11.98
C GLN A 210 -11.34 -17.25 -12.14
N SER A 211 -12.62 -17.44 -11.77
CA SER A 211 -13.64 -16.39 -11.86
C SER A 211 -13.38 -15.21 -10.92
N GLU A 212 -12.60 -15.41 -9.87
CA GLU A 212 -12.16 -14.39 -8.90
C GLU A 212 -10.72 -13.90 -9.17
N ILE A 213 -10.09 -14.40 -10.24
CA ILE A 213 -8.69 -14.11 -10.59
C ILE A 213 -8.57 -13.45 -11.97
N PHE A 214 -9.53 -13.67 -12.87
CA PHE A 214 -9.39 -13.28 -14.28
C PHE A 214 -10.31 -12.14 -14.75
N PRO A 215 -11.64 -12.19 -14.58
CA PRO A 215 -12.54 -11.38 -15.41
C PRO A 215 -12.78 -9.91 -15.00
N ASP A 216 -12.69 -9.55 -13.72
CA ASP A 216 -13.11 -8.23 -13.22
C ASP A 216 -11.99 -7.18 -13.29
N LYS A 217 -12.35 -5.89 -13.14
CA LYS A 217 -11.43 -4.74 -13.22
C LYS A 217 -10.21 -4.85 -12.31
N ASN A 218 -10.36 -5.44 -11.13
CA ASN A 218 -9.29 -5.57 -10.12
C ASN A 218 -8.78 -7.03 -10.02
N HIS A 219 -8.91 -7.80 -11.10
CA HIS A 219 -8.35 -9.13 -11.24
C HIS A 219 -6.99 -9.09 -11.94
N GLY A 220 -6.40 -10.25 -12.27
CA GLY A 220 -5.00 -10.39 -12.67
C GLY A 220 -4.58 -9.54 -13.87
N GLY A 221 -5.49 -9.27 -14.81
CA GLY A 221 -5.21 -8.37 -15.94
C GLY A 221 -4.85 -6.93 -15.52
N ARG A 222 -5.29 -6.51 -14.33
CA ARG A 222 -4.97 -5.18 -13.78
C ARG A 222 -3.48 -5.03 -13.45
N THR A 223 -2.79 -6.12 -13.17
CA THR A 223 -1.33 -6.11 -12.90
C THR A 223 -0.58 -5.58 -14.12
N PHE A 224 -0.90 -6.08 -15.32
CA PHE A 224 -0.27 -5.66 -16.57
C PHE A 224 -0.68 -4.23 -16.96
N TYR A 225 -1.95 -3.87 -16.74
CA TYR A 225 -2.40 -2.49 -16.96
C TYR A 225 -1.60 -1.50 -16.11
N ASN A 226 -1.47 -1.78 -14.80
CA ASN A 226 -0.74 -0.91 -13.89
C ASN A 226 0.73 -0.83 -14.26
N GLU A 227 1.36 -1.94 -14.65
CA GLU A 227 2.74 -1.99 -15.11
C GLU A 227 3.00 -1.07 -16.32
N ALA A 228 2.16 -1.15 -17.35
CA ALA A 228 2.23 -0.26 -18.51
C ALA A 228 2.03 1.22 -18.13
N ILE A 229 1.05 1.51 -17.27
CA ILE A 229 0.78 2.88 -16.81
C ILE A 229 1.93 3.42 -15.98
N MET A 230 2.51 2.62 -15.09
CA MET A 230 3.66 3.00 -14.27
C MET A 230 4.88 3.32 -15.15
N SER A 231 5.20 2.48 -16.13
CA SER A 231 6.27 2.77 -17.10
C SER A 231 5.99 4.09 -17.85
N ALA A 232 4.76 4.30 -18.33
CA ALA A 232 4.38 5.57 -18.98
C ALA A 232 4.48 6.79 -18.04
N MET A 233 4.30 6.59 -16.72
CA MET A 233 4.52 7.59 -15.69
C MET A 233 6.00 7.78 -15.32
N LYS A 234 6.93 7.08 -15.99
CA LYS A 234 8.37 7.02 -15.68
C LYS A 234 8.64 6.47 -14.29
N ILE A 235 7.87 5.46 -13.89
CA ILE A 235 8.16 4.63 -12.72
C ILE A 235 8.76 3.33 -13.26
N PRO A 236 10.09 3.11 -13.13
CA PRO A 236 10.76 2.00 -13.79
C PRO A 236 10.22 0.64 -13.36
N GLN A 237 10.10 -0.28 -14.32
CA GLN A 237 9.63 -1.65 -14.11
C GLN A 237 10.76 -2.62 -14.47
N VAL A 238 11.26 -3.39 -13.51
CA VAL A 238 12.35 -4.35 -13.69
C VAL A 238 11.86 -5.74 -13.31
N ALA A 239 12.13 -6.74 -14.15
CA ALA A 239 11.73 -8.12 -13.89
C ALA A 239 12.93 -9.05 -13.80
N LEU A 240 12.87 -9.97 -12.84
CA LEU A 240 13.84 -11.03 -12.63
C LEU A 240 13.12 -12.38 -12.62
N VAL A 241 13.31 -13.18 -13.66
CA VAL A 241 12.68 -14.48 -13.84
C VAL A 241 13.57 -15.58 -13.25
N CYS A 242 13.30 -15.93 -12.00
CA CYS A 242 14.00 -17.01 -11.27
C CYS A 242 13.28 -18.37 -11.38
N GLY A 243 12.31 -18.48 -12.29
CA GLY A 243 11.40 -19.60 -12.25
C GLY A 243 10.40 -19.69 -13.39
N SER A 244 9.37 -20.50 -13.16
CA SER A 244 8.29 -20.63 -14.13
C SER A 244 7.53 -19.32 -14.25
N CYS A 245 7.19 -18.94 -15.48
CA CYS A 245 6.42 -17.76 -15.82
C CYS A 245 5.50 -18.11 -16.99
N THR A 246 4.28 -18.56 -16.68
CA THR A 246 3.37 -19.18 -17.66
C THR A 246 2.10 -18.36 -17.90
N ALA A 247 1.57 -18.45 -19.12
CA ALA A 247 0.31 -17.85 -19.55
C ALA A 247 0.27 -16.35 -19.26
N GLY A 248 -0.72 -15.88 -18.50
CA GLY A 248 -0.82 -14.46 -18.14
C GLY A 248 0.41 -13.93 -17.42
N GLY A 249 1.07 -14.76 -16.59
CA GLY A 249 2.26 -14.33 -15.85
C GLY A 249 3.43 -13.93 -16.77
N ALA A 250 3.51 -14.50 -17.97
CA ALA A 250 4.54 -14.20 -18.98
C ALA A 250 4.56 -12.72 -19.39
N TYR A 251 3.45 -12.00 -19.20
CA TYR A 251 3.38 -10.58 -19.51
C TYR A 251 4.17 -9.69 -18.54
N ILE A 252 4.41 -10.12 -17.30
CA ILE A 252 5.21 -9.33 -16.33
C ILE A 252 6.63 -9.08 -16.88
N PRO A 253 7.46 -10.12 -17.13
CA PRO A 253 8.81 -9.87 -17.63
C PRO A 253 8.85 -9.29 -19.06
N THR A 254 7.84 -9.55 -19.89
CA THR A 254 7.84 -9.06 -21.28
C THR A 254 7.39 -7.60 -21.38
N MET A 255 6.62 -7.08 -20.42
CA MET A 255 6.20 -5.68 -20.34
C MET A 255 7.11 -4.81 -19.47
N ALA A 256 7.95 -5.42 -18.62
CA ALA A 256 8.99 -4.71 -17.90
C ALA A 256 9.95 -3.99 -18.86
N GLU A 257 10.52 -2.87 -18.41
CA GLU A 257 11.47 -2.06 -19.19
C GLU A 257 12.78 -2.82 -19.42
N GLU A 258 13.24 -3.54 -18.40
CA GLU A 258 14.37 -4.46 -18.48
C GLU A 258 14.07 -5.76 -17.72
N ALA A 259 14.36 -6.89 -18.35
CA ALA A 259 14.13 -8.21 -17.81
C ALA A 259 15.43 -9.04 -17.77
N VAL A 260 15.65 -9.69 -16.63
CA VAL A 260 16.74 -10.65 -16.39
C VAL A 260 16.13 -12.05 -16.27
N MET A 261 16.74 -13.06 -16.89
CA MET A 261 16.26 -14.44 -16.80
C MET A 261 17.38 -15.41 -16.48
N VAL A 262 17.13 -16.29 -15.52
CA VAL A 262 18.12 -17.27 -15.06
C VAL A 262 18.04 -18.55 -15.89
N HIS A 263 19.16 -18.97 -16.44
CA HIS A 263 19.27 -20.18 -17.27
C HIS A 263 18.86 -21.44 -16.51
N GLN A 264 18.23 -22.41 -17.20
CA GLN A 264 17.80 -23.72 -16.70
C GLN A 264 16.72 -23.72 -15.61
N ILE A 265 16.43 -22.59 -14.97
CA ILE A 265 15.39 -22.49 -13.94
C ILE A 265 14.27 -21.51 -14.32
N GLY A 266 14.59 -20.48 -15.09
CA GLY A 266 13.64 -19.50 -15.61
C GLY A 266 13.00 -20.03 -16.89
N THR A 267 11.68 -19.90 -17.02
CA THR A 267 10.97 -20.19 -18.28
C THR A 267 9.83 -19.21 -18.52
N ILE A 268 9.66 -18.69 -19.73
CA ILE A 268 8.55 -17.81 -20.15
C ILE A 268 7.79 -18.48 -21.29
N PHE A 269 6.48 -18.67 -21.16
CA PHE A 269 5.65 -19.15 -22.29
C PHE A 269 4.17 -18.86 -22.07
N LEU A 270 3.40 -18.72 -23.15
CA LEU A 270 1.94 -18.56 -23.09
C LEU A 270 1.22 -19.86 -22.71
N GLY A 271 1.82 -21.00 -23.05
CA GLY A 271 1.33 -22.33 -22.71
C GLY A 271 2.50 -23.25 -22.46
N GLY A 272 2.53 -23.90 -21.29
CA GLY A 272 3.64 -24.80 -20.96
C GLY A 272 3.62 -26.12 -21.74
N PRO A 273 4.66 -26.95 -21.60
CA PRO A 273 4.75 -28.22 -22.33
C PRO A 273 3.53 -29.14 -22.25
N PRO A 274 2.83 -29.27 -21.09
CA PRO A 274 1.60 -30.05 -21.04
C PRO A 274 0.50 -29.54 -21.98
N LEU A 275 0.39 -28.21 -22.16
CA LEU A 275 -0.60 -27.61 -23.04
C LEU A 275 -0.21 -27.75 -24.51
N VAL A 276 1.07 -27.58 -24.83
CA VAL A 276 1.60 -27.80 -26.20
C VAL A 276 1.35 -29.24 -26.64
N LYS A 277 1.70 -30.21 -25.78
CA LYS A 277 1.46 -31.64 -26.04
C LYS A 277 -0.03 -31.94 -26.21
N ALA A 278 -0.90 -31.36 -25.39
CA ALA A 278 -2.34 -31.57 -25.50
C ALA A 278 -2.93 -30.97 -26.80
N ALA A 279 -2.41 -29.83 -27.26
CA ALA A 279 -2.93 -29.13 -28.43
C ALA A 279 -2.38 -29.66 -29.77
N THR A 280 -1.12 -30.08 -29.80
CA THR A 280 -0.39 -30.40 -31.05
C THR A 280 0.14 -31.83 -31.10
N GLY A 281 0.23 -32.51 -29.96
CA GLY A 281 0.92 -33.81 -29.83
C GLY A 281 2.45 -33.71 -29.71
N GLU A 282 3.04 -32.51 -29.83
CA GLU A 282 4.48 -32.30 -29.77
C GLU A 282 5.02 -32.44 -28.34
N GLU A 283 6.13 -33.17 -28.19
CA GLU A 283 6.86 -33.27 -26.92
C GLU A 283 8.04 -32.30 -26.93
N VAL A 284 7.91 -31.21 -26.17
CA VAL A 284 8.95 -30.19 -26.00
C VAL A 284 9.34 -30.05 -24.54
N THR A 285 10.60 -29.71 -24.27
CA THR A 285 11.04 -29.42 -22.91
C THR A 285 10.70 -27.97 -22.54
N PRO A 286 10.59 -27.62 -21.23
CA PRO A 286 10.41 -26.23 -20.82
C PRO A 286 11.53 -25.29 -21.31
N GLU A 287 12.78 -25.76 -21.35
CA GLU A 287 13.93 -24.96 -21.80
C GLU A 287 13.90 -24.71 -23.30
N ASP A 288 13.52 -25.72 -24.11
CA ASP A 288 13.41 -25.56 -25.56
C ASP A 288 12.23 -24.66 -25.95
N LEU A 289 11.12 -24.74 -25.20
CA LEU A 289 9.90 -23.99 -25.48
C LEU A 289 10.01 -22.50 -25.08
N GLY A 290 10.73 -22.20 -24.01
CA GLY A 290 10.70 -20.87 -23.40
C GLY A 290 11.82 -20.61 -22.40
N GLY A 291 12.98 -21.24 -22.59
CA GLY A 291 14.14 -21.07 -21.72
C GLY A 291 14.86 -19.73 -21.91
N ALA A 292 15.83 -19.46 -21.02
CA ALA A 292 16.55 -18.18 -21.01
C ALA A 292 17.32 -17.90 -22.30
N ARG A 293 17.92 -18.94 -22.93
CA ARG A 293 18.64 -18.79 -24.21
C ARG A 293 17.73 -18.36 -25.34
N LEU A 294 16.57 -18.99 -25.47
CA LEU A 294 15.59 -18.65 -26.50
C LEU A 294 15.18 -17.18 -26.39
N HIS A 295 14.88 -16.72 -25.17
CA HIS A 295 14.40 -15.35 -24.97
C HIS A 295 15.48 -14.28 -25.05
N ALA A 296 16.73 -14.61 -24.71
CA ALA A 296 17.85 -13.68 -24.80
C ALA A 296 18.47 -13.62 -26.22
N GLU A 297 18.54 -14.75 -26.94
CA GLU A 297 19.25 -14.85 -28.23
C GLU A 297 18.32 -14.77 -29.44
N VAL A 298 17.05 -15.18 -29.32
CA VAL A 298 16.13 -15.33 -30.47
C VAL A 298 14.95 -14.38 -30.37
N SER A 299 14.17 -14.44 -29.28
CA SER A 299 12.90 -13.71 -29.21
C SER A 299 13.03 -12.27 -28.72
N GLY A 300 14.11 -11.92 -28.02
CA GLY A 300 14.28 -10.59 -27.41
C GLY A 300 13.31 -10.28 -26.26
N CYS A 301 12.67 -11.31 -25.67
CA CYS A 301 11.76 -11.15 -24.53
C CYS A 301 12.49 -10.95 -23.19
N VAL A 302 13.81 -11.12 -23.18
CA VAL A 302 14.70 -10.91 -22.05
C VAL A 302 15.91 -10.13 -22.51
N ASP A 303 16.36 -9.19 -21.68
CA ASP A 303 17.44 -8.25 -22.00
C ASP A 303 18.78 -8.74 -21.44
N HIS A 304 18.74 -9.43 -20.30
CA HIS A 304 19.93 -9.93 -19.60
C HIS A 304 19.82 -11.43 -19.32
N PHE A 305 20.76 -12.20 -19.87
CA PHE A 305 20.93 -13.62 -19.59
C PHE A 305 21.81 -13.81 -18.35
N ALA A 306 21.36 -14.60 -17.38
CA ALA A 306 22.14 -14.97 -16.21
C ALA A 306 22.34 -16.48 -16.13
N LEU A 307 23.56 -16.95 -15.87
CA LEU A 307 23.86 -18.38 -15.71
C LEU A 307 23.32 -18.93 -14.39
N GLU A 308 23.31 -18.11 -13.34
CA GLU A 308 22.84 -18.47 -12.00
C GLU A 308 22.12 -17.30 -11.33
N GLU A 309 21.37 -17.57 -10.27
CA GLU A 309 20.57 -16.55 -9.57
C GLU A 309 21.42 -15.38 -9.03
N LYS A 310 22.66 -15.66 -8.59
CA LYS A 310 23.57 -14.63 -8.07
C LYS A 310 23.91 -13.58 -9.11
N GLU A 311 24.31 -14.01 -10.30
CA GLU A 311 24.58 -13.13 -11.44
C GLU A 311 23.32 -12.32 -11.82
N ALA A 312 22.14 -12.92 -11.70
CA ALA A 312 20.88 -12.25 -11.99
C ALA A 312 20.57 -11.11 -11.01
N PHE A 313 20.97 -11.24 -9.73
CA PHE A 313 20.88 -10.14 -8.77
C PHE A 313 21.84 -9.01 -9.11
N ASP A 314 23.08 -9.33 -9.53
CA ASP A 314 24.06 -8.32 -9.96
C ASP A 314 23.54 -7.53 -11.17
N HIS A 315 22.98 -8.21 -12.18
CA HIS A 315 22.31 -7.55 -13.31
C HIS A 315 21.16 -6.66 -12.85
N THR A 316 20.29 -7.16 -11.97
CA THR A 316 19.15 -6.38 -11.45
C THR A 316 19.62 -5.13 -10.72
N ARG A 317 20.66 -5.22 -9.88
CA ARG A 317 21.26 -4.07 -9.20
C ARG A 317 21.87 -3.09 -10.21
N ASN A 318 22.55 -3.60 -11.24
CA ASN A 318 23.10 -2.77 -12.31
C ASN A 318 22.00 -2.01 -13.06
N ILE A 319 20.86 -2.63 -13.37
CA ILE A 319 19.70 -1.94 -13.97
C ILE A 319 19.24 -0.79 -13.06
N ILE A 320 19.14 -1.02 -11.74
CA ILE A 320 18.74 0.05 -10.81
C ILE A 320 19.74 1.22 -10.81
N SER A 321 21.03 0.96 -11.02
CA SER A 321 22.05 2.03 -11.09
C SER A 321 22.00 2.85 -12.40
N THR A 322 21.43 2.31 -13.47
CA THR A 322 21.29 3.01 -14.77
C THR A 322 20.02 3.86 -14.87
N LEU A 323 19.10 3.78 -13.90
CA LEU A 323 17.83 4.52 -13.90
C LEU A 323 18.01 6.05 -13.93
N ASN A 324 19.22 6.55 -13.67
CA ASN A 324 19.56 7.97 -13.67
C ASN A 324 18.62 8.79 -12.75
N LEU A 325 18.26 8.18 -11.62
CA LEU A 325 17.55 8.84 -10.54
C LEU A 325 18.55 9.49 -9.60
N HIS A 326 18.24 10.69 -9.12
CA HIS A 326 19.09 11.34 -8.14
C HIS A 326 18.87 10.68 -6.79
N LEU A 327 19.97 10.30 -6.14
CA LEU A 327 19.97 10.07 -4.70
C LEU A 327 19.99 11.44 -4.00
N PRO A 328 19.62 11.53 -2.70
CA PRO A 328 19.85 12.75 -1.95
C PRO A 328 21.34 13.12 -2.02
N GLU A 329 21.68 14.39 -2.22
CA GLU A 329 23.08 14.83 -2.36
C GLU A 329 23.88 14.47 -1.09
N GLU A 330 25.17 14.13 -1.18
CA GLU A 330 25.99 13.75 -0.02
C GLU A 330 25.98 14.82 1.08
N GLU A 331 25.94 16.13 0.75
CA GLU A 331 25.79 17.21 1.74
C GLU A 331 24.38 17.21 2.39
N GLU A 332 23.33 16.90 1.62
CA GLU A 332 21.98 16.75 2.15
C GLU A 332 21.85 15.47 2.98
N GLU A 333 22.52 14.38 2.60
CA GLU A 333 22.59 13.16 3.39
C GLU A 333 23.41 13.38 4.66
N GLU A 334 24.54 14.07 4.63
CA GLU A 334 25.30 14.39 5.84
C GLU A 334 24.50 15.29 6.77
N GLU A 335 23.80 16.29 6.25
CA GLU A 335 22.98 17.21 7.06
C GLU A 335 21.68 16.53 7.55
N ASP A 336 21.02 15.72 6.73
CA ASP A 336 19.82 14.94 7.11
C ASP A 336 20.19 13.79 8.04
N THR A 337 21.34 13.13 7.84
CA THR A 337 21.90 12.13 8.75
C THR A 337 22.35 12.77 10.06
N ALA A 338 22.94 13.96 10.05
CA ALA A 338 23.23 14.73 11.26
C ALA A 338 21.94 15.16 11.96
N LYS A 339 20.90 15.59 11.24
CA LYS A 339 19.56 15.90 11.79
C LYS A 339 18.83 14.68 12.33
N ARG A 340 18.98 13.51 11.71
CA ARG A 340 18.43 12.20 12.15
C ARG A 340 19.20 11.65 13.34
N LYS A 341 20.53 11.78 13.36
CA LYS A 341 21.37 11.48 14.54
C LYS A 341 21.10 12.45 15.69
N ALA A 342 20.76 13.70 15.38
CA ALA A 342 20.25 14.69 16.32
C ALA A 342 18.73 14.58 16.56
N ALA A 343 18.02 13.61 15.93
CA ALA A 343 16.61 13.43 16.20
C ALA A 343 16.47 12.97 17.64
N GLU A 344 15.86 13.84 18.44
CA GLU A 344 15.69 13.62 19.86
C GLU A 344 14.81 12.36 20.05
N GLN A 345 15.34 11.36 20.75
CA GLN A 345 14.53 10.21 21.13
C GLN A 345 13.32 10.68 21.98
N PRO A 346 12.19 9.98 21.92
CA PRO A 346 11.09 10.25 22.85
C PRO A 346 11.58 10.17 24.30
N LEU A 347 11.03 11.00 25.18
CA LEU A 347 11.37 10.99 26.61
C LEU A 347 10.90 9.70 27.31
N HIS A 348 9.94 9.02 26.72
CA HIS A 348 9.32 7.82 27.25
C HIS A 348 9.62 6.60 26.38
N SER A 349 9.76 5.44 27.02
CA SER A 349 10.13 4.21 26.31
C SER A 349 9.01 3.76 25.35
N PRO A 350 9.33 3.36 24.10
CA PRO A 350 8.37 2.74 23.19
C PRO A 350 7.72 1.46 23.74
N GLU A 351 8.40 0.75 24.64
CA GLU A 351 7.87 -0.46 25.29
C GLU A 351 6.61 -0.19 26.11
N GLU A 352 6.42 1.06 26.56
CA GLU A 352 5.21 1.44 27.28
C GLU A 352 3.95 1.42 26.40
N LEU A 353 4.10 1.48 25.06
CA LEU A 353 2.98 1.42 24.12
C LEU A 353 2.15 0.14 24.28
N LEU A 354 2.78 -0.96 24.71
CA LEU A 354 2.07 -2.21 25.01
C LEU A 354 1.02 -2.05 26.11
N GLY A 355 1.27 -1.25 27.14
CA GLY A 355 0.29 -0.98 28.19
C GLY A 355 -0.66 0.19 27.87
N LEU A 356 -0.36 0.97 26.82
CA LEU A 356 -1.24 2.02 26.32
C LEU A 356 -2.26 1.51 25.30
N ALA A 357 -1.96 0.39 24.63
CA ALA A 357 -2.86 -0.26 23.68
C ALA A 357 -4.17 -0.71 24.36
N PRO A 358 -5.33 -0.12 24.00
CA PRO A 358 -6.58 -0.37 24.69
C PRO A 358 -7.07 -1.80 24.48
N ARG A 359 -7.42 -2.48 25.57
CA ARG A 359 -8.18 -3.74 25.54
C ARG A 359 -9.67 -3.53 25.30
N SER A 360 -10.23 -2.44 25.81
CA SER A 360 -11.66 -2.11 25.78
C SER A 360 -11.86 -0.61 25.66
N TYR A 361 -12.99 -0.21 25.10
CA TYR A 361 -13.36 1.20 24.90
C TYR A 361 -13.83 1.89 26.19
N SER A 362 -14.26 1.14 27.20
CA SER A 362 -14.79 1.71 28.45
C SER A 362 -13.73 2.40 29.29
N HIS A 363 -12.46 1.97 29.17
CA HIS A 363 -11.34 2.46 29.97
C HIS A 363 -10.13 2.70 29.07
N THR A 364 -10.16 3.81 28.31
CA THR A 364 -9.04 4.22 27.46
C THR A 364 -8.15 5.22 28.18
N LEU A 365 -6.85 5.20 27.85
CA LEU A 365 -5.88 6.16 28.32
C LEU A 365 -5.77 7.31 27.31
N ASP A 366 -5.37 8.50 27.76
CA ASP A 366 -5.19 9.67 26.90
C ASP A 366 -4.24 9.36 25.73
N VAL A 367 -4.72 9.55 24.50
CA VAL A 367 -3.95 9.29 23.28
C VAL A 367 -2.67 10.12 23.19
N LYS A 368 -2.58 11.25 23.90
CA LYS A 368 -1.34 12.03 24.00
C LYS A 368 -0.20 11.24 24.65
N MET A 369 -0.50 10.27 25.51
CA MET A 369 0.52 9.35 26.01
C MET A 369 1.14 8.55 24.85
N ILE A 370 0.33 8.05 23.91
CA ILE A 370 0.85 7.37 22.70
C ILE A 370 1.67 8.36 21.85
N VAL A 371 1.14 9.55 21.55
CA VAL A 371 1.85 10.58 20.77
C VAL A 371 3.21 10.93 21.37
N SER A 372 3.31 11.05 22.69
CA SER A 372 4.57 11.36 23.37
C SER A 372 5.64 10.26 23.22
N ARG A 373 5.28 8.99 23.04
CA ARG A 373 6.22 7.87 22.76
C ARG A 373 6.58 7.76 21.28
N LEU A 374 5.83 8.43 20.39
CA LEU A 374 6.05 8.40 18.95
C LEU A 374 6.82 9.61 18.42
N THR A 375 6.82 10.74 19.12
CA THR A 375 7.32 12.04 18.65
C THR A 375 8.71 12.37 19.19
N ASP A 376 9.49 13.11 18.40
CA ASP A 376 10.86 13.49 18.75
C ASP A 376 10.86 14.37 20.01
N GLY A 377 11.64 13.98 21.02
CA GLY A 377 11.68 14.65 22.33
C GLY A 377 10.33 14.68 23.05
N SER A 378 9.39 13.81 22.66
CA SER A 378 8.00 13.85 23.12
C SER A 378 7.33 15.21 22.89
N ARG A 379 7.72 15.95 21.84
CA ARG A 379 7.25 17.31 21.57
C ARG A 379 6.05 17.33 20.63
N PHE A 380 5.02 18.10 21.00
CA PHE A 380 3.78 18.18 20.22
C PHE A 380 3.13 19.56 20.32
N GLN A 381 3.00 20.25 19.19
CA GLN A 381 2.26 21.50 19.11
C GLN A 381 0.77 21.23 18.85
N GLU A 382 0.00 21.16 19.92
CA GLU A 382 -1.43 20.90 19.84
C GLU A 382 -2.18 22.05 19.15
N PHE A 383 -3.04 21.69 18.19
CA PHE A 383 -3.97 22.57 17.51
C PHE A 383 -5.36 22.47 18.15
N LYS A 384 -5.98 23.61 18.46
CA LYS A 384 -7.32 23.68 19.08
C LYS A 384 -7.47 22.72 20.29
N GLY A 385 -6.50 22.70 21.20
CA GLY A 385 -6.48 21.75 22.33
C GLY A 385 -7.67 21.86 23.31
N ARG A 386 -8.42 22.97 23.27
CA ARG A 386 -9.62 23.20 24.10
C ARG A 386 -10.96 23.06 23.35
N TYR A 387 -10.95 22.66 22.08
CA TYR A 387 -12.14 22.53 21.24
C TYR A 387 -12.15 21.14 20.58
N GLY A 388 -13.29 20.44 20.60
CA GLY A 388 -13.39 19.07 20.06
C GLY A 388 -12.34 18.15 20.68
N THR A 389 -12.29 18.07 22.02
CA THR A 389 -11.20 17.41 22.79
C THR A 389 -11.15 15.90 22.62
N THR A 390 -12.19 15.28 22.07
CA THR A 390 -12.21 13.86 21.69
C THR A 390 -11.40 13.55 20.43
N LEU A 391 -10.92 14.58 19.71
CA LEU A 391 -9.96 14.46 18.63
C LEU A 391 -8.76 15.36 18.92
N VAL A 392 -7.60 14.74 19.16
CA VAL A 392 -6.34 15.45 19.34
C VAL A 392 -5.74 15.70 17.96
N THR A 393 -5.43 16.96 17.66
CA THR A 393 -4.74 17.32 16.42
C THR A 393 -3.57 18.24 16.71
N GLY A 394 -2.53 18.19 15.90
CA GLY A 394 -1.35 19.03 16.11
C GLY A 394 -0.14 18.61 15.30
N PHE A 395 0.93 19.39 15.39
CA PHE A 395 2.16 19.15 14.66
C PHE A 395 3.23 18.55 15.56
N ALA A 396 3.98 17.59 15.02
CA ALA A 396 5.15 17.03 15.67
C ALA A 396 6.22 16.65 14.65
N LYS A 397 7.38 16.22 15.16
CA LYS A 397 8.41 15.58 14.34
C LYS A 397 8.55 14.12 14.70
N ILE A 398 8.76 13.27 13.70
CA ILE A 398 9.09 11.86 13.87
C ILE A 398 10.33 11.60 13.02
N HIS A 399 11.46 11.28 13.66
CA HIS A 399 12.75 11.14 12.99
C HIS A 399 13.11 12.36 12.11
N GLY A 400 12.82 13.56 12.60
CA GLY A 400 13.07 14.83 11.91
C GLY A 400 11.98 15.26 10.92
N HIS A 401 11.11 14.34 10.47
CA HIS A 401 10.02 14.63 9.54
C HIS A 401 8.87 15.36 10.24
N LEU A 402 8.47 16.52 9.73
CA LEU A 402 7.29 17.24 10.21
C LEU A 402 6.02 16.50 9.78
N VAL A 403 5.15 16.19 10.75
CA VAL A 403 3.89 15.48 10.52
C VAL A 403 2.73 16.20 11.22
N GLY A 404 1.56 16.16 10.58
CA GLY A 404 0.29 16.55 11.17
C GLY A 404 -0.42 15.33 11.74
N ILE A 405 -0.58 15.26 13.06
CA ILE A 405 -1.20 14.12 13.74
C ILE A 405 -2.70 14.40 13.95
N VAL A 406 -3.54 13.42 13.65
CA VAL A 406 -4.98 13.39 13.91
C VAL A 406 -5.31 12.11 14.68
N ALA A 407 -5.60 12.22 15.96
CA ALA A 407 -5.67 11.08 16.88
C ALA A 407 -6.98 11.07 17.67
N ASN A 408 -7.70 9.94 17.68
CA ASN A 408 -8.91 9.79 18.48
C ASN A 408 -8.57 9.65 19.97
N ASN A 409 -9.29 10.41 20.79
CA ASN A 409 -9.28 10.33 22.24
C ASN A 409 -10.69 10.07 22.80
N GLY A 410 -11.58 9.54 21.96
CA GLY A 410 -13.01 9.37 22.23
C GLY A 410 -13.83 9.34 20.93
N ALA A 411 -15.15 9.50 21.07
CA ALA A 411 -16.07 9.54 19.94
C ALA A 411 -15.88 10.81 19.08
N LEU A 412 -16.08 10.69 17.77
CA LEU A 412 -15.98 11.81 16.85
C LEU A 412 -17.23 12.70 16.93
N THR A 413 -17.20 13.72 17.80
CA THR A 413 -18.30 14.68 17.98
C THR A 413 -18.36 15.67 16.81
N TYR A 414 -19.41 16.48 16.77
CA TYR A 414 -19.57 17.58 15.81
C TYR A 414 -18.35 18.53 15.80
N GLU A 415 -17.94 19.00 16.98
CA GLU A 415 -16.81 19.92 17.14
C GLU A 415 -15.49 19.26 16.74
N ALA A 416 -15.32 17.99 17.11
CA ALA A 416 -14.14 17.20 16.75
C ALA A 416 -14.01 17.03 15.24
N ALA A 417 -15.11 16.74 14.53
CA ALA A 417 -15.11 16.62 13.08
C ALA A 417 -14.82 17.96 12.37
N LEU A 418 -15.37 19.08 12.85
CA LEU A 418 -15.03 20.42 12.33
C LEU A 418 -13.56 20.78 12.57
N LYS A 419 -13.02 20.43 13.75
CA LYS A 419 -11.59 20.59 14.06
C LYS A 419 -10.72 19.76 13.13
N GLY A 420 -11.07 18.48 12.94
CA GLY A 420 -10.37 17.56 12.04
C GLY A 420 -10.36 18.08 10.61
N SER A 421 -11.51 18.50 10.09
CA SER A 421 -11.64 19.08 8.74
C SER A 421 -10.70 20.25 8.51
N HIS A 422 -10.70 21.23 9.41
CA HIS A 422 -9.81 22.39 9.33
C HIS A 422 -8.34 21.96 9.41
N PHE A 423 -8.00 21.08 10.36
CA PHE A 423 -6.61 20.68 10.53
C PHE A 423 -6.04 19.90 9.34
N VAL A 424 -6.84 19.02 8.73
CA VAL A 424 -6.48 18.29 7.50
C VAL A 424 -6.21 19.28 6.36
N GLN A 425 -7.11 20.24 6.14
CA GLN A 425 -6.92 21.29 5.13
C GLN A 425 -5.69 22.15 5.40
N LEU A 426 -5.39 22.43 6.68
CA LEU A 426 -4.20 23.19 7.05
C LEU A 426 -2.90 22.43 6.75
N CYS A 427 -2.89 21.11 6.97
CA CYS A 427 -1.73 20.28 6.65
C CYS A 427 -1.55 20.18 5.12
N ASP A 428 -2.64 20.01 4.39
CA ASP A 428 -2.64 19.99 2.93
C ASP A 428 -2.10 21.30 2.34
N GLN A 429 -2.58 22.46 2.82
CA GLN A 429 -2.10 23.77 2.41
C GLN A 429 -0.60 23.99 2.69
N ARG A 430 -0.03 23.27 3.67
CA ARG A 430 1.36 23.42 4.10
C ARG A 430 2.28 22.31 3.58
N ASP A 431 1.79 21.43 2.72
CA ASP A 431 2.50 20.24 2.24
C ASP A 431 3.05 19.36 3.38
N VAL A 432 2.27 19.22 4.46
CA VAL A 432 2.63 18.42 5.64
C VAL A 432 1.91 17.06 5.59
N PRO A 433 2.64 15.93 5.59
CA PRO A 433 2.05 14.60 5.67
C PRO A 433 1.15 14.42 6.91
N LEU A 434 0.06 13.68 6.73
CA LEU A 434 -0.92 13.40 7.78
C LEU A 434 -0.70 12.00 8.39
N LEU A 435 -0.73 11.92 9.71
CA LEU A 435 -0.74 10.69 10.49
C LEU A 435 -2.06 10.55 11.26
N PHE A 436 -2.85 9.55 10.91
CA PHE A 436 -4.09 9.21 11.60
C PHE A 436 -3.84 8.11 12.63
N LEU A 437 -4.19 8.36 13.90
CA LEU A 437 -4.18 7.35 14.97
C LEU A 437 -5.62 7.01 15.34
N GLN A 438 -6.12 5.89 14.83
CA GLN A 438 -7.53 5.51 14.99
C GLN A 438 -7.76 4.74 16.28
N ASN A 439 -8.65 5.28 17.13
CA ASN A 439 -9.13 4.64 18.34
C ASN A 439 -10.55 5.12 18.66
N THR A 440 -11.47 4.80 17.78
CA THR A 440 -12.83 5.29 17.92
C THR A 440 -13.65 4.40 18.83
N ALA A 441 -14.25 5.02 19.85
CA ALA A 441 -15.24 4.35 20.69
C ALA A 441 -16.56 4.15 19.91
N PRO A 442 -17.31 3.07 20.16
CA PRO A 442 -18.64 2.90 19.59
C PRO A 442 -19.54 4.08 19.91
N ALA A 443 -20.29 4.55 18.90
CA ALA A 443 -21.25 5.62 19.07
C ALA A 443 -22.47 5.13 19.87
N ALA A 444 -23.00 5.98 20.74
CA ALA A 444 -24.23 5.69 21.49
C ALA A 444 -25.45 5.57 20.56
N ALA A 445 -26.48 4.84 21.03
CA ALA A 445 -27.72 4.58 20.32
C ALA A 445 -28.43 5.89 19.88
N LEU A 446 -29.01 5.86 18.68
CA LEU A 446 -29.70 7.00 18.07
C LEU A 446 -31.08 7.18 18.74
N THR A 447 -31.24 8.23 19.54
CA THR A 447 -32.54 8.60 20.13
C THR A 447 -33.18 9.78 19.39
N LEU A 448 -34.52 9.84 19.38
CA LEU A 448 -35.28 10.96 18.80
C LEU A 448 -34.93 12.31 19.45
N SER A 449 -34.66 12.32 20.76
CA SER A 449 -34.24 13.52 21.48
C SER A 449 -32.85 14.03 21.09
N ALA A 450 -32.03 13.20 20.43
CA ALA A 450 -30.70 13.56 19.93
C ALA A 450 -30.68 13.79 18.41
N ALA A 451 -31.83 13.80 17.72
CA ALA A 451 -31.90 13.86 16.25
C ALA A 451 -31.17 15.06 15.64
N GLU A 452 -31.32 16.25 16.24
CA GLU A 452 -30.62 17.45 15.78
C GLU A 452 -29.10 17.33 15.95
N THR A 453 -28.64 16.92 17.13
CA THR A 453 -27.21 16.68 17.42
C THR A 453 -26.61 15.63 16.48
N ASN A 454 -27.35 14.56 16.22
CA ASN A 454 -26.94 13.50 15.29
C ASN A 454 -26.84 14.02 13.86
N SER A 455 -27.78 14.86 13.42
CA SER A 455 -27.77 15.47 12.08
C SER A 455 -26.60 16.44 11.91
N ASN A 456 -26.30 17.24 12.93
CA ASN A 456 -25.13 18.12 12.93
C ASN A 456 -23.84 17.31 12.86
N ARG A 457 -23.71 16.25 13.68
CA ARG A 457 -22.57 15.32 13.63
C ARG A 457 -22.39 14.71 12.25
N LEU A 458 -23.47 14.20 11.65
CA LEU A 458 -23.46 13.63 10.30
C LEU A 458 -22.91 14.63 9.26
N LYS A 459 -23.40 15.87 9.27
CA LYS A 459 -22.93 16.94 8.37
C LYS A 459 -21.45 17.26 8.56
N ALA A 460 -20.99 17.36 9.81
CA ALA A 460 -19.60 17.65 10.11
C ALA A 460 -18.67 16.48 9.75
N GLN A 461 -19.08 15.24 10.01
CA GLN A 461 -18.35 14.04 9.59
C GLN A 461 -18.25 13.97 8.06
N GLY A 462 -19.33 14.25 7.33
CA GLY A 462 -19.29 14.33 5.85
C GLY A 462 -18.30 15.39 5.35
N SER A 463 -18.23 16.55 6.03
CA SER A 463 -17.25 17.60 5.71
C SER A 463 -15.80 17.13 5.97
N MET A 464 -15.57 16.39 7.05
CA MET A 464 -14.26 15.81 7.36
C MET A 464 -13.85 14.73 6.37
N MET A 465 -14.77 13.84 6.00
CA MET A 465 -14.55 12.82 4.96
C MET A 465 -14.15 13.48 3.64
N SER A 466 -14.85 14.55 3.24
CA SER A 466 -14.48 15.31 2.05
C SER A 466 -13.08 15.93 2.16
N ALA A 467 -12.73 16.51 3.31
CA ALA A 467 -11.39 17.08 3.52
C ALA A 467 -10.29 16.00 3.44
N VAL A 468 -10.53 14.81 4.02
CA VAL A 468 -9.57 13.69 4.00
C VAL A 468 -9.42 13.10 2.61
N ALA A 469 -10.52 12.92 1.87
CA ALA A 469 -10.50 12.40 0.51
C ALA A 469 -9.78 13.36 -0.46
N CYS A 470 -10.00 14.66 -0.31
CA CYS A 470 -9.39 15.68 -1.19
C CYS A 470 -7.96 16.07 -0.80
N ALA A 471 -7.47 15.68 0.39
CA ALA A 471 -6.11 16.00 0.81
C ALA A 471 -5.09 15.31 -0.12
N SER A 472 -4.28 16.13 -0.77
CA SER A 472 -3.24 15.73 -1.73
C SER A 472 -1.95 15.29 -1.05
N VAL A 473 -1.73 15.73 0.19
CA VAL A 473 -0.58 15.32 0.99
C VAL A 473 -0.61 13.81 1.31
N PRO A 474 0.55 13.19 1.54
CA PRO A 474 0.64 11.79 1.94
C PRO A 474 -0.10 11.53 3.26
N LYS A 475 -0.79 10.40 3.33
CA LYS A 475 -1.60 9.97 4.49
C LYS A 475 -1.12 8.63 4.99
N ILE A 476 -0.81 8.54 6.28
CA ILE A 476 -0.46 7.30 6.97
C ILE A 476 -1.51 7.06 8.07
N THR A 477 -2.02 5.84 8.16
CA THR A 477 -3.01 5.46 9.18
C THR A 477 -2.47 4.34 10.04
N VAL A 478 -2.57 4.49 11.36
CA VAL A 478 -2.32 3.41 12.33
C VAL A 478 -3.58 3.22 13.17
N VAL A 479 -4.18 2.05 13.08
CA VAL A 479 -5.31 1.66 13.92
C VAL A 479 -4.75 1.11 15.23
N ILE A 480 -4.82 1.92 16.28
CA ILE A 480 -4.25 1.61 17.60
C ILE A 480 -5.28 0.98 18.55
N GLY A 481 -6.56 1.01 18.17
CA GLY A 481 -7.66 0.43 18.94
C GLY A 481 -8.88 0.17 18.07
N GLY A 482 -9.99 0.86 18.33
CA GLY A 482 -11.23 0.68 17.58
C GLY A 482 -11.27 1.44 16.26
N CYS A 483 -11.78 0.80 15.22
CA CYS A 483 -12.11 1.39 13.92
C CYS A 483 -13.50 0.90 13.53
N HIS A 484 -14.51 1.75 13.77
CA HIS A 484 -15.91 1.35 13.63
C HIS A 484 -16.73 2.34 12.81
N GLY A 485 -17.65 1.80 12.01
CA GLY A 485 -18.68 2.54 11.29
C GLY A 485 -18.14 3.72 10.46
N GLY A 486 -18.88 4.83 10.47
CA GLY A 486 -18.54 6.03 9.71
C GLY A 486 -17.25 6.72 10.15
N ASP A 487 -16.77 6.46 11.36
CA ASP A 487 -15.53 7.09 11.85
C ASP A 487 -14.30 6.49 11.16
N SER A 488 -14.38 5.24 10.70
CA SER A 488 -13.37 4.62 9.83
C SER A 488 -13.11 5.48 8.58
N TYR A 489 -14.17 6.04 8.00
CA TYR A 489 -14.09 6.89 6.81
C TYR A 489 -13.46 8.24 7.12
N ALA A 490 -13.96 8.92 8.16
CA ALA A 490 -13.48 10.25 8.54
C ALA A 490 -12.01 10.23 9.00
N MET A 491 -11.51 9.11 9.52
CA MET A 491 -10.14 8.97 10.01
C MET A 491 -9.17 8.35 8.99
N CYS A 492 -9.46 8.39 7.69
CA CYS A 492 -8.62 7.84 6.62
C CYS A 492 -8.42 6.31 6.73
N GLY A 493 -9.52 5.57 6.88
CA GLY A 493 -9.53 4.12 6.73
C GLY A 493 -9.22 3.69 5.29
N ARG A 494 -9.26 2.38 5.04
CA ARG A 494 -8.77 1.79 3.78
C ARG A 494 -9.39 2.37 2.50
N ALA A 495 -10.67 2.76 2.54
CA ALA A 495 -11.39 3.30 1.40
C ALA A 495 -11.06 4.77 1.07
N PHE A 496 -10.22 5.43 1.87
CA PHE A 496 -9.77 6.82 1.70
C PHE A 496 -8.29 6.90 1.28
N ASP A 497 -7.80 5.81 0.68
CA ASP A 497 -6.51 5.67 0.01
C ASP A 497 -5.31 6.26 0.78
N PRO A 498 -5.05 5.82 2.03
CA PRO A 498 -3.78 6.14 2.68
C PRO A 498 -2.60 5.50 1.93
N ASN A 499 -1.47 6.19 1.90
CA ASN A 499 -0.19 5.65 1.39
C ASN A 499 0.16 4.35 2.12
N PHE A 500 -0.08 4.31 3.43
CA PHE A 500 0.11 3.13 4.27
C PHE A 500 -0.95 3.06 5.37
N LEU A 501 -1.50 1.87 5.62
CA LEU A 501 -2.42 1.61 6.73
C LEU A 501 -1.95 0.40 7.53
N PHE A 502 -1.65 0.58 8.81
CA PHE A 502 -1.21 -0.48 9.72
C PHE A 502 -2.18 -0.67 10.89
N LEU A 503 -2.20 -1.86 11.46
CA LEU A 503 -2.99 -2.19 12.65
C LEU A 503 -2.07 -2.60 13.79
N TRP A 504 -2.43 -2.24 15.02
CA TRP A 504 -1.90 -2.92 16.19
C TRP A 504 -2.60 -4.28 16.40
N PRO A 505 -1.97 -5.24 17.10
CA PRO A 505 -2.54 -6.57 17.30
C PRO A 505 -3.85 -6.57 18.10
N ASN A 506 -4.05 -5.58 18.98
CA ASN A 506 -5.28 -5.37 19.74
C ASN A 506 -6.40 -4.70 18.93
N ALA A 507 -6.08 -4.13 17.76
CA ALA A 507 -7.03 -3.35 16.98
C ALA A 507 -8.26 -4.17 16.57
N ARG A 508 -9.38 -3.46 16.40
CA ARG A 508 -10.66 -4.02 15.96
C ARG A 508 -11.23 -3.18 14.84
N VAL A 509 -11.50 -3.80 13.70
CA VAL A 509 -12.04 -3.15 12.49
C VAL A 509 -13.37 -3.80 12.13
N SER A 510 -14.47 -3.06 12.21
CA SER A 510 -15.80 -3.60 11.90
C SER A 510 -16.84 -2.53 11.62
N LEU A 511 -18.00 -2.93 11.10
CA LEU A 511 -19.11 -2.00 10.89
C LEU A 511 -19.65 -1.47 12.23
N ALA A 512 -19.85 -2.34 13.22
CA ALA A 512 -20.20 -1.99 14.59
C ALA A 512 -19.26 -2.70 15.57
N ALA A 513 -19.02 -2.07 16.72
CA ALA A 513 -18.17 -2.66 17.74
C ALA A 513 -18.78 -3.96 18.28
N PRO A 514 -17.97 -5.00 18.56
CA PRO A 514 -18.44 -6.19 19.24
C PRO A 514 -19.15 -5.84 20.56
N GLY A 515 -20.24 -6.56 20.86
CA GLY A 515 -21.08 -6.31 22.03
C GLY A 515 -22.10 -5.16 21.87
N HIS A 516 -22.14 -4.50 20.71
CA HIS A 516 -23.09 -3.44 20.38
C HIS A 516 -23.93 -3.80 19.13
N ALA A 517 -24.12 -5.10 18.87
CA ALA A 517 -24.93 -5.59 17.76
C ALA A 517 -26.42 -5.29 17.91
N ASP A 518 -26.90 -5.11 19.14
CA ASP A 518 -28.25 -4.64 19.50
C ASP A 518 -28.63 -3.37 18.74
N SER A 519 -27.68 -2.45 18.55
CA SER A 519 -27.89 -1.21 17.81
C SER A 519 -28.17 -1.40 16.31
N LEU A 520 -27.86 -2.57 15.75
CA LEU A 520 -28.07 -2.91 14.34
C LEU A 520 -29.31 -3.79 14.11
N LEU A 521 -29.88 -4.35 15.17
CA LEU A 521 -30.96 -5.31 15.08
C LEU A 521 -32.32 -4.65 15.38
N PRO A 522 -33.41 -5.10 14.72
CA PRO A 522 -34.76 -4.72 15.12
C PRO A 522 -35.02 -5.06 16.59
N ALA A 523 -35.80 -4.24 17.29
CA ALA A 523 -36.10 -4.42 18.72
C ALA A 523 -36.73 -5.79 19.07
N ASP A 524 -37.36 -6.45 18.09
CA ASP A 524 -38.03 -7.74 18.26
C ASP A 524 -37.10 -8.96 18.01
N THR A 525 -35.80 -8.73 17.82
CA THR A 525 -34.84 -9.79 17.51
C THR A 525 -34.58 -10.68 18.73
N LYS A 526 -34.50 -12.00 18.50
CA LYS A 526 -34.24 -12.97 19.58
C LYS A 526 -32.82 -12.79 20.13
N GLN A 527 -32.68 -12.88 21.45
CA GLN A 527 -31.39 -12.78 22.15
C GLN A 527 -30.33 -13.78 21.66
N GLU A 528 -30.76 -14.95 21.18
CA GLU A 528 -29.85 -15.95 20.60
C GLU A 528 -29.22 -15.49 19.27
N GLU A 529 -29.98 -14.77 18.43
CA GLU A 529 -29.51 -14.23 17.16
C GLU A 529 -28.52 -13.08 17.40
N GLU A 530 -28.80 -12.22 18.38
CA GLU A 530 -27.90 -11.16 18.83
C GLU A 530 -26.57 -11.73 19.33
N LYS A 531 -26.61 -12.80 20.14
CA LYS A 531 -25.40 -13.45 20.64
C LYS A 531 -24.55 -14.02 19.50
N LYS A 532 -25.16 -14.73 18.55
CA LYS A 532 -24.46 -15.27 17.37
C LYS A 532 -23.83 -14.16 16.53
N LEU A 533 -24.52 -13.03 16.36
CA LEU A 533 -23.99 -11.88 15.62
C LEU A 533 -22.80 -11.25 16.35
N ASN A 534 -22.86 -11.11 17.68
CA ASN A 534 -21.75 -10.58 18.48
C ASN A 534 -20.52 -11.49 18.43
N GLU A 535 -20.69 -12.82 18.50
CA GLU A 535 -19.60 -13.78 18.35
C GLU A 535 -18.92 -13.65 16.98
N LYS A 536 -19.72 -13.54 15.92
CA LYS A 536 -19.22 -13.30 14.56
C LYS A 536 -18.48 -11.97 14.45
N LEU A 537 -19.02 -10.88 15.00
CA LEU A 537 -18.36 -9.58 14.99
C LEU A 537 -17.03 -9.60 15.75
N GLU A 538 -16.92 -10.30 16.88
CA GLU A 538 -15.65 -10.40 17.61
C GLU A 538 -14.57 -11.12 16.78
N GLU A 539 -14.94 -12.21 16.09
CA GLU A 539 -14.01 -12.94 15.22
C GLU A 539 -13.58 -12.10 14.00
N GLU A 540 -14.57 -11.59 13.24
CA GLU A 540 -14.36 -10.88 11.98
C GLU A 540 -13.76 -9.48 12.17
N SER A 541 -13.82 -8.92 13.38
CA SER A 541 -13.23 -7.61 13.68
C SER A 541 -11.76 -7.66 14.06
N SER A 542 -11.19 -8.83 14.33
CA SER A 542 -9.80 -8.94 14.79
C SER A 542 -8.79 -8.45 13.75
N ALA A 543 -7.69 -7.84 14.20
CA ALA A 543 -6.62 -7.36 13.32
C ALA A 543 -6.05 -8.45 12.40
N PHE A 544 -5.98 -9.69 12.87
CA PHE A 544 -5.50 -10.82 12.07
C PHE A 544 -6.51 -11.27 11.01
N PHE A 545 -7.82 -11.17 11.28
CA PHE A 545 -8.86 -11.44 10.27
C PHE A 545 -8.82 -10.39 9.15
N SER A 546 -8.64 -9.12 9.53
CA SER A 546 -8.43 -7.98 8.63
C SER A 546 -7.21 -8.18 7.73
N SER A 547 -6.06 -8.49 8.34
CA SER A 547 -4.79 -8.62 7.60
C SER A 547 -4.79 -9.84 6.67
N GLY A 548 -5.43 -10.94 7.07
CA GLY A 548 -5.71 -12.10 6.20
C GLY A 548 -6.44 -11.76 4.90
N ARG A 549 -7.27 -10.70 4.93
CA ARG A 549 -8.11 -10.22 3.82
C ARG A 549 -7.57 -8.96 3.15
N MET A 550 -6.39 -8.47 3.53
CA MET A 550 -5.79 -7.25 2.97
C MET A 550 -6.71 -6.02 3.12
N TRP A 551 -7.25 -5.77 4.31
CA TRP A 551 -7.85 -4.46 4.62
C TRP A 551 -6.79 -3.47 5.13
N ASP A 552 -5.59 -3.97 5.41
CA ASP A 552 -4.42 -3.27 5.90
C ASP A 552 -3.14 -3.74 5.21
N ASP A 553 -2.10 -2.93 5.34
CA ASP A 553 -0.76 -3.17 4.83
C ASP A 553 0.12 -3.94 5.84
N GLY A 554 -0.46 -4.38 6.96
CA GLY A 554 0.21 -5.21 7.96
C GLY A 554 -0.22 -4.91 9.40
N VAL A 555 -0.15 -5.94 10.23
CA VAL A 555 -0.19 -5.80 11.68
C VAL A 555 1.24 -5.54 12.17
N ILE A 556 1.44 -4.51 12.99
CA ILE A 556 2.74 -4.12 13.55
C ILE A 556 2.67 -4.13 15.07
N LEU A 557 3.77 -4.44 15.75
CA LEU A 557 3.78 -4.37 17.21
C LEU A 557 3.74 -2.90 17.69
N PRO A 558 3.03 -2.57 18.78
CA PRO A 558 2.90 -1.18 19.24
C PRO A 558 4.24 -0.46 19.40
N GLN A 559 5.24 -1.12 19.99
CA GLN A 559 6.58 -0.59 20.20
C GLN A 559 7.37 -0.33 18.90
N GLU A 560 7.02 -1.00 17.80
CA GLU A 560 7.67 -0.83 16.49
C GLU A 560 7.07 0.32 15.67
N THR A 561 5.93 0.88 16.10
CA THR A 561 5.19 1.92 15.36
C THR A 561 6.09 3.08 14.93
N ARG A 562 6.97 3.57 15.81
CA ARG A 562 7.86 4.70 15.49
C ARG A 562 8.86 4.36 14.38
N LYS A 563 9.40 3.13 14.36
CA LYS A 563 10.29 2.64 13.30
C LYS A 563 9.55 2.53 11.97
N VAL A 564 8.35 1.92 11.97
CA VAL A 564 7.53 1.79 10.76
C VAL A 564 7.14 3.16 10.19
N LEU A 565 6.80 4.12 11.07
CA LEU A 565 6.51 5.49 10.65
C LEU A 565 7.74 6.20 10.06
N ARG A 566 8.93 6.00 10.63
CA ARG A 566 10.19 6.49 10.03
C ARG A 566 10.36 5.97 8.61
N ASP A 567 10.22 4.66 8.44
CA ASP A 567 10.44 4.01 7.14
C ASP A 567 9.42 4.51 6.11
N ALA A 568 8.13 4.56 6.47
CA ALA A 568 7.08 5.09 5.62
C ALA A 568 7.34 6.56 5.20
N LEU A 569 7.77 7.42 6.14
CA LEU A 569 8.06 8.83 5.85
C LEU A 569 9.32 9.00 4.97
N ASP A 570 10.35 8.19 5.19
CA ASP A 570 11.55 8.17 4.35
C ASP A 570 11.23 7.72 2.91
N ILE A 571 10.39 6.70 2.76
CA ILE A 571 9.91 6.21 1.48
C ILE A 571 9.12 7.30 0.75
N ILE A 572 8.19 7.97 1.44
CA ILE A 572 7.39 9.07 0.88
C ILE A 572 8.29 10.22 0.42
N LYS A 573 9.35 10.54 1.18
CA LYS A 573 10.29 11.62 0.86
C LYS A 573 11.02 11.40 -0.48
N GLN A 574 11.26 10.14 -0.87
CA GLN A 574 12.00 9.81 -2.10
C GLN A 574 11.40 10.42 -3.37
N GLN A 575 10.08 10.64 -3.41
CA GLN A 575 9.40 11.26 -4.56
C GLN A 575 10.05 12.57 -5.02
N ARG A 576 10.71 13.30 -4.12
CA ARG A 576 11.36 14.59 -4.39
C ARG A 576 12.61 14.49 -5.27
N HIS A 577 13.22 13.31 -5.36
CA HIS A 577 14.52 13.11 -6.02
C HIS A 577 14.39 12.51 -7.44
N GLN A 578 13.18 12.56 -8.02
CA GLN A 578 12.91 12.03 -9.36
C GLN A 578 13.14 13.08 -10.44
N LEU A 579 13.53 12.61 -11.64
CA LEU A 579 13.79 13.48 -12.79
C LEU A 579 12.60 14.40 -13.12
N SER A 580 12.92 15.63 -13.49
CA SER A 580 11.97 16.69 -13.90
C SER A 580 10.84 16.15 -14.79
N THR A 581 9.61 16.42 -14.37
CA THR A 581 8.34 16.10 -15.06
C THR A 581 8.16 16.83 -16.40
N GLU A 582 9.08 17.72 -16.78
CA GLU A 582 8.92 18.62 -17.93
C GLU A 582 9.16 17.97 -19.31
N LYS A 583 9.81 16.79 -19.39
CA LYS A 583 9.99 16.09 -20.68
C LYS A 583 8.74 15.28 -21.06
N LYS A 584 8.15 15.60 -22.21
CA LYS A 584 7.01 14.91 -22.85
C LYS A 584 7.10 13.39 -22.71
N GLN A 585 5.95 12.78 -22.42
CA GLN A 585 5.75 11.34 -22.26
C GLN A 585 6.04 10.62 -23.58
N SER A 586 7.22 10.00 -23.71
CA SER A 586 7.43 8.91 -24.67
C SER A 586 7.28 7.62 -23.90
N VAL A 587 6.30 6.79 -24.28
CA VAL A 587 6.18 5.44 -23.74
C VAL A 587 7.34 4.62 -24.29
N LEU A 588 8.06 3.91 -23.41
CA LEU A 588 9.08 2.97 -23.82
C LEU A 588 8.36 1.75 -24.41
N LEU A 589 8.54 1.50 -25.71
CA LEU A 589 7.99 0.34 -26.39
C LEU A 589 9.11 -0.67 -26.58
N ARG A 590 8.92 -1.88 -26.07
CA ARG A 590 9.73 -3.04 -26.46
C ARG A 590 9.34 -3.39 -27.91
N MET A 591 10.28 -3.23 -28.85
CA MET A 591 10.06 -3.55 -30.27
C MET A 591 10.60 -4.91 -30.63
#